data_AF-A0A522VZK4-F1
#
_entry.id   AF-A0A522VZK4-F1
#
_cell.length_a   1.000
_cell.length_b   1.000
_cell.length_c   1.000
_cell.angle_alpha   90.00
_cell.angle_beta   90.00
_cell.angle_gamma   90.00
#
_symmetry.space_group_name_H-M   'P 1'
#
loop_
_entity.id
_entity.type
_entity.pdbx_description
1 polymer ?
#
loop_
_entity_poly.entity_id
_entity_poly.type
_entity_poly.pdbx_seq_one_letter_code
_entity_poly.pdbx_strand_id
1 'polypeptide(L)'
;DGVSGRAGVSKATIYAHFDSKDQLFAAVIRRRCERSAAFAPLDGKTDARSTLLLVGRRLLDLLLQPDTLAMYRVVVAEAVRQPDLARAFYESGPGAGKAQIAAVIADLHQRGELTVADPWQAADLFTGLLRTDLFMRTLLGLPQPEGRTIDMAVDAAVETMVRAFGAKKV
;
A
#
# COMPACT_ATOMS: atom_id res chain seq x y z
N ASP A 1 -2.35 23.28 -33.02
CA ASP A 1 -3.49 23.71 -32.19
C ASP A 1 -4.37 22.53 -31.82
N GLY A 2 -4.61 22.32 -30.53
CA GLY A 2 -5.60 21.36 -30.06
C GLY A 2 -5.29 20.74 -28.71
N VAL A 3 -5.90 21.30 -27.66
CA VAL A 3 -6.17 20.70 -26.33
C VAL A 3 -5.09 20.83 -25.24
N SER A 4 -5.04 22.02 -24.64
CA SER A 4 -4.79 22.18 -23.20
C SER A 4 -6.08 21.90 -22.42
N GLY A 5 -6.06 20.96 -21.47
CA GLY A 5 -7.27 20.62 -20.71
C GLY A 5 -7.10 19.68 -19.52
N ARG A 6 -6.61 20.25 -18.42
CA ARG A 6 -6.84 19.84 -17.01
C ARG A 6 -6.06 18.64 -16.44
N ALA A 7 -5.25 18.97 -15.44
CA ALA A 7 -4.48 18.17 -14.49
C ALA A 7 -3.27 17.38 -15.04
N GLY A 8 -2.13 17.54 -14.35
CA GLY A 8 -1.09 16.49 -14.34
C GLY A 8 0.26 16.89 -14.96
N VAL A 9 0.95 17.83 -14.31
CA VAL A 9 2.42 18.00 -14.27
C VAL A 9 3.18 17.39 -15.45
N SER A 10 3.55 18.23 -16.43
CA SER A 10 4.38 17.80 -17.55
C SER A 10 5.73 17.27 -17.05
N LYS A 11 6.33 16.30 -17.77
CA LYS A 11 7.71 15.83 -17.53
C LYS A 11 8.66 17.01 -17.30
N ALA A 12 8.57 18.07 -18.11
CA ALA A 12 9.40 19.27 -18.01
C ALA A 12 9.26 20.04 -16.68
N THR A 13 8.09 20.04 -16.05
CA THR A 13 7.83 20.80 -14.81
C THR A 13 8.46 20.14 -13.58
N ILE A 14 8.63 18.81 -13.57
CA ILE A 14 9.40 18.10 -12.52
C ILE A 14 10.91 18.30 -12.72
N TYR A 15 11.35 18.46 -13.97
CA TYR A 15 12.77 18.52 -14.33
C TYR A 15 13.42 19.91 -14.22
N ALA A 16 12.65 21.00 -14.09
CA ALA A 16 13.17 22.36 -14.24
C ALA A 16 13.67 23.05 -12.95
N HIS A 17 13.64 22.39 -11.78
CA HIS A 17 13.92 23.07 -10.50
C HIS A 17 15.03 22.45 -9.63
N PHE A 18 15.67 21.34 -10.03
CA PHE A 18 16.61 20.66 -9.13
C PHE A 18 17.76 19.95 -9.89
N ASP A 19 18.99 20.19 -9.42
CA ASP A 19 20.25 19.85 -10.09
C ASP A 19 20.61 18.36 -10.15
N SER A 20 19.77 17.43 -9.63
CA SER A 20 19.87 16.00 -9.95
C SER A 20 18.51 15.29 -9.83
N LYS A 21 18.11 14.55 -10.89
CA LYS A 21 16.80 13.85 -10.96
C LYS A 21 16.59 12.89 -9.78
N ASP A 22 17.62 12.17 -9.39
CA ASP A 22 17.48 10.99 -8.55
C ASP A 22 17.21 11.35 -7.08
N GLN A 23 17.81 12.44 -6.57
CA GLN A 23 17.60 12.90 -5.20
C GLN A 23 16.23 13.57 -5.01
N LEU A 24 15.72 14.27 -6.04
CA LEU A 24 14.39 14.86 -6.01
C LEU A 24 13.28 13.80 -6.01
N PHE A 25 13.43 12.76 -6.85
CA PHE A 25 12.48 11.65 -6.86
C PHE A 25 12.44 10.96 -5.50
N ALA A 26 13.59 10.63 -4.92
CA ALA A 26 13.67 10.02 -3.60
C ALA A 26 13.05 10.92 -2.50
N ALA A 27 13.32 12.23 -2.51
CA ALA A 27 12.77 13.17 -1.54
C ALA A 27 11.25 13.37 -1.67
N VAL A 28 10.72 13.41 -2.89
CA VAL A 28 9.27 13.49 -3.16
C VAL A 28 8.57 12.19 -2.76
N ILE A 29 9.18 11.04 -3.07
CA ILE A 29 8.68 9.72 -2.67
C ILE A 29 8.65 9.64 -1.14
N ARG A 30 9.75 9.96 -0.47
CA ARG A 30 9.84 9.95 1.00
C ARG A 30 8.76 10.83 1.65
N ARG A 31 8.63 12.07 1.21
CA ARG A 31 7.63 13.01 1.75
C ARG A 31 6.18 12.57 1.49
N ARG A 32 5.92 11.87 0.38
CA ARG A 32 4.60 11.31 0.06
C ARG A 32 4.31 10.07 0.90
N CYS A 33 5.27 9.17 1.04
CA CYS A 33 5.13 7.96 1.84
C CYS A 33 5.03 8.27 3.35
N GLU A 34 5.78 9.25 3.86
CA GLU A 34 5.66 9.73 5.26
C GLU A 34 4.25 10.24 5.59
N ARG A 35 3.56 10.89 4.65
CA ARG A 35 2.17 11.35 4.83
C ARG A 35 1.14 10.23 4.77
N SER A 36 1.50 9.08 4.20
CA SER A 36 0.64 7.91 4.05
C SER A 36 0.89 6.84 5.13
N ALA A 37 2.04 6.88 5.80
CA ALA A 37 2.49 5.95 6.82
C ALA A 37 1.82 6.15 8.19
N ALA A 38 0.51 6.45 8.23
CA ALA A 38 -0.23 6.55 9.47
C ALA A 38 -1.36 5.53 9.50
N PHE A 39 -1.01 4.25 9.61
CA PHE A 39 -1.88 3.31 10.33
C PHE A 39 -1.77 3.69 11.81
N ALA A 40 -2.49 4.76 12.20
CA ALA A 40 -2.54 5.26 13.58
C ALA A 40 -2.83 4.11 14.57
N PRO A 41 -2.35 4.20 15.82
CA PRO A 41 -2.58 3.13 16.79
C PRO A 41 -4.08 2.89 16.90
N LEU A 42 -4.47 1.66 16.62
CA LEU A 42 -5.79 1.19 16.96
C LEU A 42 -5.86 1.25 18.47
N ASP A 43 -6.97 1.76 18.99
CA ASP A 43 -7.21 2.07 20.40
C ASP A 43 -7.13 0.87 21.36
N GLY A 44 -6.65 -0.30 20.88
CA GLY A 44 -6.55 -1.56 21.60
C GLY A 44 -7.90 -2.17 21.95
N LYS A 45 -9.01 -1.56 21.49
CA LYS A 45 -10.38 -1.92 21.88
C LYS A 45 -11.16 -2.59 20.76
N THR A 46 -10.64 -2.56 19.55
CA THR A 46 -11.26 -3.15 18.37
C THR A 46 -10.74 -4.56 18.13
N ASP A 47 -11.66 -5.48 17.80
CA ASP A 47 -11.30 -6.87 17.50
C ASP A 47 -10.42 -6.99 16.24
N ALA A 48 -9.82 -8.16 16.03
CA ALA A 48 -8.93 -8.45 14.91
C ALA A 48 -9.57 -8.22 13.55
N ARG A 49 -10.84 -8.61 13.38
CA ARG A 49 -11.53 -8.45 12.11
C ARG A 49 -11.72 -6.97 11.78
N SER A 50 -12.26 -6.20 12.72
CA SER A 50 -12.52 -4.77 12.60
C SER A 50 -11.21 -3.99 12.38
N THR A 51 -10.17 -4.36 13.11
CA THR A 51 -8.80 -3.86 12.94
C THR A 51 -8.30 -4.08 11.51
N LEU A 52 -8.34 -5.32 11.03
CA LEU A 52 -7.81 -5.68 9.71
C LEU A 52 -8.64 -5.06 8.59
N LEU A 53 -9.96 -4.90 8.75
CA LEU A 53 -10.81 -4.18 7.80
C LEU A 53 -10.36 -2.72 7.66
N LEU A 54 -10.16 -2.03 8.78
CA LEU A 54 -9.73 -0.63 8.77
C LEU A 54 -8.35 -0.46 8.13
N VAL A 55 -7.39 -1.30 8.50
CA VAL A 55 -6.02 -1.27 7.94
C VAL A 55 -6.04 -1.63 6.46
N GLY A 56 -6.75 -2.69 6.08
CA GLY A 56 -6.85 -3.14 4.70
C GLY A 56 -7.51 -2.12 3.78
N ARG A 57 -8.58 -1.47 4.25
CA ARG A 57 -9.26 -0.39 3.52
C ARG A 57 -8.34 0.80 3.29
N ARG A 58 -7.67 1.28 4.35
CA ARG A 58 -6.70 2.38 4.26
C ARG A 58 -5.56 2.06 3.30
N LEU A 59 -5.02 0.85 3.36
CA LEU A 59 -3.94 0.41 2.47
C LEU A 59 -4.41 0.38 1.02
N LEU A 60 -5.56 -0.23 0.74
CA LEU A 60 -6.05 -0.39 -0.62
C LEU A 60 -6.48 0.96 -1.22
N ASP A 61 -7.14 1.83 -0.46
CA ASP A 61 -7.47 3.19 -0.88
C ASP A 61 -6.20 3.99 -1.25
N LEU A 62 -5.13 3.86 -0.44
CA LEU A 62 -3.83 4.49 -0.71
C LEU A 62 -3.20 3.94 -2.00
N LEU A 63 -3.17 2.61 -2.15
CA LEU A 63 -2.56 1.94 -3.30
C LEU A 63 -3.27 2.28 -4.61
N LEU A 64 -4.58 2.52 -4.56
CA LEU A 64 -5.40 2.84 -5.73
C LEU A 64 -5.44 4.35 -6.05
N GLN A 65 -4.81 5.21 -5.25
CA GLN A 65 -4.72 6.63 -5.58
C GLN A 65 -3.99 6.83 -6.92
N PRO A 66 -4.48 7.70 -7.82
CA PRO A 66 -3.87 7.95 -9.12
C PRO A 66 -2.37 8.32 -9.03
N ASP A 67 -2.02 9.15 -8.05
CA ASP A 67 -0.67 9.60 -7.77
C ASP A 67 0.25 8.46 -7.30
N THR A 68 -0.25 7.57 -6.44
CA THR A 68 0.49 6.39 -5.95
C THR A 68 0.78 5.44 -7.11
N LEU A 69 -0.22 5.17 -7.96
CA LEU A 69 -0.07 4.30 -9.12
C LEU A 69 0.87 4.89 -10.17
N ALA A 70 0.78 6.20 -10.43
CA ALA A 70 1.70 6.88 -11.35
C ALA A 70 3.14 6.78 -10.88
N MET A 71 3.39 7.02 -9.58
CA MET A 71 4.70 6.88 -8.96
C MET A 71 5.21 5.43 -9.05
N TYR A 72 4.37 4.44 -8.73
CA TYR A 72 4.71 3.02 -8.82
C TYR A 72 5.13 2.64 -10.24
N ARG A 73 4.40 3.09 -11.27
CA ARG A 73 4.75 2.84 -12.69
C ARG A 73 6.11 3.40 -13.05
N VAL A 74 6.41 4.64 -12.64
CA VAL A 74 7.70 5.28 -12.92
C VAL A 74 8.84 4.50 -12.26
N VAL A 75 8.70 4.13 -10.99
CA VAL A 75 9.73 3.37 -10.28
C VAL A 75 9.95 2.01 -10.92
N VAL A 76 8.89 1.28 -11.26
CA VAL A 76 8.99 -0.02 -11.93
C VAL A 76 9.67 0.10 -13.29
N ALA A 77 9.35 1.13 -14.08
CA ALA A 77 9.96 1.36 -15.39
C ALA A 77 11.46 1.68 -15.29
N GLU A 78 11.89 2.34 -14.21
CA GLU A 78 13.27 2.79 -14.03
C GLU A 78 14.11 1.86 -13.16
N ALA A 79 13.52 0.87 -12.48
CA ALA A 79 14.19 0.07 -11.45
C ALA A 79 15.47 -0.63 -11.94
N VAL A 80 15.50 -1.11 -13.18
CA VAL A 80 16.70 -1.76 -13.76
C VAL A 80 17.81 -0.74 -14.03
N ARG A 81 17.45 0.47 -14.45
CA ARG A 81 18.39 1.54 -14.81
C ARG A 81 18.83 2.36 -13.59
N GLN A 82 17.99 2.45 -12.57
CA GLN A 82 18.19 3.22 -11.34
C GLN A 82 17.85 2.37 -10.10
N PRO A 83 18.69 1.39 -9.73
CA PRO A 83 18.43 0.53 -8.57
C PRO A 83 18.30 1.30 -7.24
N ASP A 84 19.03 2.40 -7.09
CA ASP A 84 18.98 3.22 -5.86
C ASP A 84 17.64 3.94 -5.71
N LEU A 85 17.00 4.36 -6.82
CA LEU A 85 15.64 4.88 -6.81
C LEU A 85 14.65 3.82 -6.34
N ALA A 86 14.76 2.59 -6.87
CA ALA A 86 13.89 1.47 -6.48
C ALA A 86 14.05 1.12 -5.00
N ARG A 87 15.29 1.11 -4.49
CA ARG A 87 15.57 0.88 -3.07
C ARG A 87 14.96 1.96 -2.18
N ALA A 88 15.22 3.23 -2.49
CA ALA A 88 14.68 4.36 -1.72
C ALA A 88 13.14 4.36 -1.71
N PHE A 89 12.51 4.02 -2.83
CA PHE A 89 11.07 3.83 -2.92
C PHE A 89 10.59 2.68 -2.03
N TYR A 90 11.24 1.52 -2.08
CA TYR A 90 10.85 0.37 -1.28
C TYR A 90 10.96 0.68 0.22
N GLU A 91 12.10 1.19 0.67
CA GLU A 91 12.37 1.47 2.09
C GLU A 91 11.40 2.50 2.65
N SER A 92 11.15 3.59 1.91
CA SER A 92 10.30 4.69 2.39
C SER A 92 8.81 4.40 2.26
N GLY A 93 8.40 3.52 1.33
CA GLY A 93 7.00 3.24 1.01
C GLY A 93 6.56 1.83 1.43
N PRO A 94 6.61 0.83 0.52
CA PRO A 94 6.16 -0.53 0.80
C PRO A 94 6.77 -1.17 2.06
N GLY A 95 8.07 -1.02 2.28
CA GLY A 95 8.77 -1.58 3.43
C GLY A 95 8.30 -0.96 4.76
N ALA A 96 8.25 0.37 4.83
CA ALA A 96 7.74 1.09 5.99
C ALA A 96 6.27 0.74 6.29
N GLY A 97 5.40 0.73 5.26
CA GLY A 97 3.99 0.36 5.42
C GLY A 97 3.82 -1.08 5.91
N LYS A 98 4.61 -2.02 5.38
CA LYS A 98 4.59 -3.42 5.84
C LYS A 98 5.04 -3.55 7.29
N ALA A 99 6.05 -2.81 7.72
CA ALA A 99 6.48 -2.80 9.12
C ALA A 99 5.36 -2.34 10.07
N GLN A 100 4.56 -1.36 9.65
CA GLN A 100 3.40 -0.89 10.42
C GLN A 100 2.29 -1.93 10.51
N ILE A 101 1.98 -2.61 9.40
CA ILE A 101 0.99 -3.69 9.37
C ILE A 101 1.47 -4.87 10.25
N ALA A 102 2.76 -5.20 10.20
CA ALA A 102 3.35 -6.23 11.04
C ALA A 102 3.23 -5.88 12.53
N ALA A 103 3.40 -4.62 12.91
CA ALA A 103 3.19 -4.16 14.29
C ALA A 103 1.72 -4.32 14.73
N VAL A 104 0.75 -4.01 13.86
CA VAL A 104 -0.68 -4.25 14.14
C VAL A 104 -0.96 -5.75 14.34
N ILE A 105 -0.43 -6.60 13.47
CA ILE A 105 -0.63 -8.05 13.56
C ILE A 105 0.03 -8.62 14.83
N ALA A 106 1.20 -8.10 15.22
CA ALA A 106 1.87 -8.48 16.46
C ALA A 106 1.06 -8.09 17.70
N ASP A 107 0.45 -6.90 17.72
CA ASP A 107 -0.47 -6.48 18.80
C ASP A 107 -1.68 -7.42 18.91
N LEU A 108 -2.32 -7.73 17.78
CA LEU A 108 -3.44 -8.69 17.74
C LEU A 108 -3.04 -10.07 18.24
N HIS A 109 -1.81 -10.49 17.97
CA HIS A 109 -1.27 -11.74 18.48
C HIS A 109 -1.09 -11.71 20.00
N GLN A 110 -0.51 -10.63 20.54
CA GLN A 110 -0.31 -10.45 21.97
C GLN A 110 -1.64 -10.41 22.74
N ARG A 111 -2.70 -9.86 22.13
CA ARG A 111 -4.06 -9.89 22.67
C ARG A 111 -4.75 -11.26 22.57
N GLY A 112 -4.11 -12.25 21.96
CA GLY A 112 -4.68 -13.58 21.77
C GLY A 112 -5.83 -13.62 20.76
N GLU A 113 -5.94 -12.62 19.89
CA GLU A 113 -6.99 -12.59 18.85
C GLU A 113 -6.53 -13.25 17.55
N LEU A 114 -5.23 -13.19 17.28
CA LEU A 114 -4.57 -13.94 16.21
C LEU A 114 -3.49 -14.88 16.78
N THR A 115 -3.28 -16.02 16.13
CA THR A 115 -2.16 -16.92 16.36
C THR A 115 -1.26 -16.90 15.12
N VAL A 116 -0.20 -16.09 15.17
CA VAL A 116 0.76 -15.91 14.07
C VAL A 116 2.17 -16.21 14.54
N ALA A 117 2.89 -17.06 13.81
CA ALA A 117 4.29 -17.40 14.13
C ALA A 117 5.26 -16.27 13.75
N ASP A 118 5.00 -15.59 12.63
CA ASP A 118 5.78 -14.46 12.15
C ASP A 118 4.83 -13.33 11.68
N PRO A 119 4.67 -12.25 12.48
CA PRO A 119 3.86 -11.10 12.11
C PRO A 119 4.29 -10.42 10.81
N TRP A 120 5.58 -10.46 10.47
CA TRP A 120 6.11 -9.83 9.25
C TRP A 120 5.71 -10.60 8.00
N GLN A 121 5.76 -11.94 8.07
CA GLN A 121 5.25 -12.81 7.01
C GLN A 121 3.73 -12.70 6.88
N ALA A 122 2.99 -12.63 8.00
CA ALA A 122 1.55 -12.43 7.98
C ALA A 122 1.14 -11.08 7.35
N ALA A 123 1.91 -10.01 7.61
CA ALA A 123 1.73 -8.71 6.96
C ALA A 123 1.97 -8.77 5.45
N ASP A 124 2.93 -9.58 5.00
CA ASP A 124 3.17 -9.82 3.57
C ASP A 124 1.97 -10.46 2.89
N LEU A 125 1.47 -11.55 3.49
CA LEU A 125 0.32 -12.30 3.00
C LEU A 125 -0.91 -11.39 2.93
N PHE A 126 -1.17 -10.62 3.99
CA PHE A 126 -2.29 -9.68 4.01
C PHE A 126 -2.18 -8.63 2.91
N THR A 127 -1.00 -8.04 2.73
CA THR A 127 -0.74 -7.06 1.66
C THR A 127 -0.93 -7.68 0.27
N GLY A 128 -0.47 -8.92 0.08
CA GLY A 128 -0.66 -9.69 -1.15
C GLY A 128 -2.13 -9.95 -1.47
N LEU A 129 -2.93 -10.35 -0.46
CA LEU A 129 -4.37 -10.58 -0.58
C LEU A 129 -5.15 -9.31 -0.96
N LEU A 130 -4.67 -8.13 -0.55
CA LEU A 130 -5.26 -6.85 -0.93
C LEU A 130 -4.89 -6.44 -2.37
N ARG A 131 -3.70 -6.84 -2.86
CA ARG A 131 -3.18 -6.52 -4.20
C ARG A 131 -3.58 -7.52 -5.28
N THR A 132 -4.86 -7.89 -5.30
CA THR A 132 -5.44 -8.82 -6.29
C THR A 132 -5.75 -8.13 -7.63
N ASP A 133 -6.63 -8.70 -8.45
CA ASP A 133 -6.99 -8.22 -9.80
C ASP A 133 -7.41 -6.74 -9.82
N LEU A 134 -8.10 -6.26 -8.77
CA LEU A 134 -8.49 -4.85 -8.61
C LEU A 134 -7.28 -3.92 -8.70
N PHE A 135 -6.21 -4.21 -7.95
CA PHE A 135 -4.97 -3.45 -7.98
C PHE A 135 -4.29 -3.53 -9.35
N MET A 136 -4.13 -4.74 -9.90
CA MET A 136 -3.44 -4.93 -11.18
C MET A 136 -4.15 -4.24 -12.34
N ARG A 137 -5.48 -4.33 -12.44
CA ARG A 137 -6.25 -3.62 -13.45
C ARG A 137 -6.11 -2.11 -13.33
N THR A 138 -6.23 -1.57 -12.12
CA THR A 138 -6.10 -0.12 -11.90
C THR A 138 -4.68 0.35 -12.22
N LEU A 139 -3.66 -0.43 -11.84
CA LEU A 139 -2.27 -0.18 -12.19
C LEU A 139 -2.06 -0.19 -13.71
N LEU A 140 -2.77 -1.02 -14.47
CA LEU A 140 -2.68 -1.07 -15.93
C LEU A 140 -3.63 -0.10 -16.64
N GLY A 141 -4.47 0.64 -15.92
CA GLY A 141 -5.48 1.54 -16.52
C GLY A 141 -6.63 0.80 -17.19
N LEU A 142 -6.90 -0.44 -16.79
CA LEU A 142 -7.97 -1.28 -17.30
C LEU A 142 -9.28 -1.03 -16.52
N PRO A 143 -10.45 -1.20 -17.17
CA PRO A 143 -11.73 -1.12 -16.47
C PRO A 143 -11.86 -2.25 -15.43
N GLN A 144 -12.55 -1.94 -14.34
CA GLN A 144 -12.89 -2.95 -13.34
C GLN A 144 -14.07 -3.80 -13.80
N PRO A 145 -14.08 -5.11 -13.52
CA PRO A 145 -15.26 -5.93 -13.73
C PRO A 145 -16.44 -5.38 -12.91
N GLU A 146 -17.63 -5.49 -13.46
CA GLU A 146 -18.85 -5.12 -12.73
C GLU A 146 -18.96 -5.90 -11.41
N GLY A 147 -19.40 -5.20 -10.37
CA GLY A 147 -19.57 -5.82 -9.04
C GLY A 147 -18.26 -6.13 -8.30
N ARG A 148 -17.10 -5.61 -8.73
CA ARG A 148 -15.85 -5.68 -7.94
C ARG A 148 -15.60 -4.34 -7.25
N THR A 149 -15.71 -4.32 -5.93
CA THR A 149 -15.47 -3.11 -5.12
C THR A 149 -14.24 -3.27 -4.23
N ILE A 150 -13.74 -2.14 -3.73
CA ILE A 150 -12.67 -2.11 -2.72
C ILE A 150 -13.12 -2.87 -1.46
N ASP A 151 -14.36 -2.66 -1.00
CA ASP A 151 -14.89 -3.32 0.19
C ASP A 151 -14.89 -4.84 0.05
N MET A 152 -15.35 -5.36 -1.10
CA MET A 152 -15.34 -6.80 -1.35
C MET A 152 -13.93 -7.40 -1.36
N ALA A 153 -12.95 -6.68 -1.90
CA ALA A 153 -11.56 -7.12 -1.89
C ALA A 153 -10.97 -7.13 -0.47
N VAL A 154 -11.28 -6.11 0.33
CA VAL A 154 -10.84 -6.00 1.72
C VAL A 154 -11.50 -7.08 2.57
N ASP A 155 -12.82 -7.26 2.47
CA ASP A 155 -13.57 -8.29 3.19
C ASP A 155 -13.02 -9.69 2.92
N ALA A 156 -12.75 -10.02 1.65
CA ALA A 156 -12.19 -11.31 1.28
C ALA A 156 -10.78 -11.52 1.84
N ALA A 157 -9.92 -10.49 1.82
CA ALA A 157 -8.58 -10.55 2.38
C ALA A 157 -8.63 -10.75 3.91
N VAL A 158 -9.49 -10.00 4.60
CA VAL A 158 -9.65 -10.10 6.06
C VAL A 158 -10.24 -11.44 6.47
N GLU A 159 -11.28 -11.92 5.79
CA GLU A 159 -11.86 -13.23 6.07
C GLU A 159 -10.82 -14.35 5.92
N THR A 160 -9.98 -14.27 4.88
CA THR A 160 -8.87 -15.20 4.67
C THR A 160 -7.87 -15.15 5.83
N MET A 161 -7.48 -13.95 6.26
CA MET A 161 -6.57 -13.78 7.41
C MET A 161 -7.16 -14.31 8.71
N VAL A 162 -8.42 -14.02 9.00
CA VAL A 162 -9.11 -14.47 10.23
C VAL A 162 -9.29 -15.99 10.21
N ARG A 163 -9.57 -16.62 9.07
CA ARG A 163 -9.63 -18.09 8.98
C ARG A 163 -8.27 -18.75 9.15
N ALA A 164 -7.23 -18.15 8.58
CA ALA A 164 -5.88 -18.70 8.63
C ALA A 164 -5.23 -18.54 10.01
N PHE A 165 -5.48 -17.41 10.67
CA PHE A 165 -4.74 -17.00 11.87
C PHE A 165 -5.63 -16.69 13.07
N GLY A 166 -6.95 -16.78 12.98
CA GLY A 166 -7.84 -16.54 14.12
C GLY A 166 -7.51 -17.47 15.28
N ALA A 167 -7.44 -16.93 16.49
CA ALA A 167 -7.21 -17.74 17.67
C ALA A 167 -8.31 -18.80 17.82
N LYS A 168 -7.91 -20.06 18.02
CA LYS A 168 -8.86 -21.14 18.28
C LYS A 168 -9.54 -20.85 19.62
N LYS A 169 -10.86 -20.69 19.63
CA LYS A 169 -11.63 -20.74 20.87
C LYS A 169 -11.45 -22.15 21.45
N VAL A 170 -10.78 -22.22 22.60
CA VAL A 170 -10.69 -23.43 23.42
C VAL A 170 -12.06 -23.69 24.07
#